data_AF-A8NDU5-F1
#
_entry.id   AF-A8NDU5-F1
#
_cell.length_a   1.000
_cell.length_b   1.000
_cell.length_c   1.000
_cell.angle_alpha   90.00
_cell.angle_beta   90.00
_cell.angle_gamma   90.00
#
_symmetry.space_group_name_H-M   'P 1'
#
loop_
_entity.id
_entity.type
_entity.pdbx_description
1 polymer ?
#
loop_
_entity_poly.entity_id
_entity_poly.type
_entity_poly.pdbx_seq_one_letter_code
_entity_poly.pdbx_strand_id
1 'polypeptide(L)'
;MGQPSQGANGATASGSTTGSASTGPVVATGDWTKDLVQLAKQAELKKHALTLQLHTAHILSVHATLEAKSRAIQDVKEQKNKLDSERARLLKCLQEINADRDKADLAEGTMLRECEDLRTKITQLSEGEYAIAKADVDRLRADLGQPPLPSLQQTLEERTAQFLTERRLNGNEPDYAGGSTPGPSSSKRTLDGATPDGAVVKRPRGRPKGSKNKKHVST
;
A
#
# COMPACT_ATOMS: atom_id res chain seq x y z
N MET A 1 14.58 28.13 -16.40
CA MET A 1 15.95 28.14 -15.85
C MET A 1 16.83 27.39 -16.86
N GLY A 2 17.60 27.98 -17.76
CA GLY A 2 18.12 29.35 -17.83
C GLY A 2 19.57 29.41 -17.36
N GLN A 3 20.51 28.80 -18.11
CA GLN A 3 21.89 29.28 -18.34
C GLN A 3 22.73 28.29 -19.20
N PRO A 4 23.33 28.76 -20.31
CA PRO A 4 24.54 28.23 -20.92
C PRO A 4 25.74 29.20 -20.78
N SER A 5 26.97 28.69 -20.69
CA SER A 5 28.25 29.42 -20.63
C SER A 5 29.37 28.37 -20.80
N GLN A 6 30.47 28.45 -21.54
CA GLN A 6 31.19 29.35 -22.47
C GLN A 6 32.09 28.37 -23.29
N GLY A 7 32.48 28.52 -24.55
CA GLY A 7 33.02 29.70 -25.23
C GLY A 7 34.55 29.70 -25.15
N ALA A 8 35.26 29.05 -26.10
CA ALA A 8 36.68 29.28 -26.33
C ALA A 8 37.06 29.01 -27.81
N ASN A 9 37.07 30.10 -28.58
CA ASN A 9 37.67 30.21 -29.91
C ASN A 9 39.19 30.32 -29.80
N GLY A 10 39.92 29.56 -30.61
CA GLY A 10 41.35 29.74 -30.84
C GLY A 10 41.63 29.76 -32.34
N ALA A 11 41.55 30.95 -32.93
CA ALA A 11 41.98 31.22 -34.30
C ALA A 11 43.46 31.63 -34.29
N THR A 12 44.25 31.02 -35.17
CA THR A 12 45.57 31.55 -35.53
C THR A 12 45.68 31.50 -37.05
N ALA A 13 45.48 32.65 -37.67
CA ALA A 13 45.91 32.93 -39.02
C ALA A 13 47.23 33.72 -38.94
N SER A 14 48.24 33.28 -39.68
CA SER A 14 49.30 34.17 -40.16
C SER A 14 49.78 33.62 -41.49
N GLY A 15 49.39 34.31 -42.55
CA GLY A 15 49.96 34.11 -43.87
C GLY A 15 51.35 34.71 -43.96
N SER A 16 52.20 34.09 -44.77
CA SER A 16 53.17 34.85 -45.56
C SER A 16 53.34 34.14 -46.90
N THR A 17 52.87 34.83 -47.93
CA THR A 17 53.07 34.56 -49.34
C THR A 17 54.45 35.07 -49.75
N THR A 18 55.28 34.20 -50.31
CA THR A 18 56.35 34.60 -51.24
C THR A 18 56.32 33.65 -52.43
N GLY A 19 55.78 34.17 -53.54
CA GLY A 19 55.81 33.49 -54.82
C GLY A 19 57.21 33.52 -55.40
N SER A 20 57.69 32.35 -55.80
CA SER A 20 58.71 32.22 -56.84
C SER A 20 58.03 31.65 -58.07
N ALA A 21 57.72 32.54 -59.02
CA ALA A 21 57.31 32.18 -60.36
C ALA A 21 58.54 31.67 -61.12
N SER A 22 58.63 30.35 -61.30
CA SER A 22 59.51 29.74 -62.29
C SER A 22 58.70 29.38 -63.53
N THR A 23 58.64 30.30 -64.49
CA THR A 23 58.24 30.05 -65.88
C THR A 23 59.33 29.24 -66.58
N GLY A 24 59.33 27.93 -66.34
CA GLY A 24 60.00 26.93 -67.18
C GLY A 24 58.95 26.00 -67.80
N PRO A 25 59.21 25.37 -68.96
CA PRO A 25 58.28 24.41 -69.51
C PRO A 25 58.13 23.24 -68.53
N VAL A 26 56.95 23.12 -67.92
CA VAL A 26 56.59 22.04 -67.00
C VAL A 26 56.45 20.77 -67.84
N VAL A 27 57.57 20.14 -68.14
CA VAL A 27 57.60 18.76 -68.60
C VAL A 27 57.24 17.92 -67.38
N ALA A 28 56.06 17.32 -67.38
CA ALA A 28 55.60 16.41 -66.34
C ALA A 28 56.45 15.13 -66.35
N THR A 29 57.64 15.17 -65.75
CA THR A 29 58.48 14.01 -65.42
C THR A 29 58.06 13.41 -64.07
N GLY A 30 56.76 13.27 -63.84
CA GLY A 30 56.18 12.61 -62.69
C GLY A 30 55.16 11.57 -63.15
N ASP A 31 55.17 10.40 -62.53
CA ASP A 31 54.33 9.25 -62.88
C ASP A 31 52.86 9.47 -62.44
N TRP A 32 52.22 10.48 -63.05
CA TRP A 32 50.87 10.96 -62.71
C TRP A 32 49.82 9.86 -62.72
N THR A 33 50.03 8.82 -63.52
CA THR A 33 49.17 7.63 -63.58
C THR A 33 49.19 6.87 -62.24
N LYS A 34 50.36 6.74 -61.60
CA LYS A 34 50.45 6.12 -60.26
C LYS A 34 49.78 6.98 -59.19
N ASP A 35 49.97 8.29 -59.25
CA ASP A 35 49.35 9.23 -58.30
C ASP A 35 47.82 9.21 -58.43
N LEU A 36 47.29 9.12 -59.65
CA LEU A 36 45.85 9.00 -59.90
C LEU A 36 45.30 7.67 -59.34
N VAL A 37 46.01 6.55 -59.54
CA VAL A 37 45.61 5.25 -58.99
C VAL A 37 45.67 5.26 -57.46
N GLN A 38 46.68 5.90 -56.86
CA GLN A 38 46.76 6.06 -55.40
C GLN A 38 45.61 6.91 -54.87
N LEU A 39 45.28 8.02 -55.53
CA LEU A 39 44.17 8.89 -55.17
C LEU A 39 42.83 8.13 -55.22
N ALA A 40 42.62 7.32 -56.27
CA ALA A 40 41.42 6.49 -56.41
C ALA A 40 41.31 5.45 -55.28
N LYS A 41 42.40 4.73 -54.99
CA LYS A 41 42.45 3.78 -53.85
C LYS A 41 42.20 4.48 -52.51
N GLN A 42 42.75 5.68 -52.34
CA GLN A 42 42.54 6.48 -51.13
C GLN A 42 41.08 6.94 -51.00
N ALA A 43 40.43 7.31 -52.10
CA ALA A 43 39.01 7.65 -52.11
C ALA A 43 38.13 6.43 -51.78
N GLU A 44 38.45 5.28 -52.36
CA GLU A 44 37.75 4.01 -52.08
C GLU A 44 37.91 3.57 -50.62
N LEU A 45 39.14 3.64 -50.08
CA LEU A 45 39.41 3.38 -48.66
C LEU A 45 38.59 4.30 -47.75
N LYS A 46 38.54 5.61 -48.05
CA LYS A 46 37.72 6.57 -47.28
C LYS A 46 36.23 6.24 -47.35
N LYS A 47 35.72 5.84 -48.52
CA LYS A 47 34.33 5.39 -48.68
C LYS A 47 34.03 4.17 -47.80
N HIS A 48 34.89 3.16 -47.80
CA HIS A 48 34.73 1.98 -46.95
C HIS A 48 34.84 2.32 -45.46
N ALA A 49 35.80 3.15 -45.08
CA ALA A 49 35.96 3.60 -43.70
C ALA A 49 34.71 4.35 -43.19
N LEU A 50 34.14 5.24 -44.00
CA LEU A 50 32.91 5.94 -43.64
C LEU A 50 31.71 4.99 -43.53
N THR A 51 31.59 4.02 -44.44
CA THR A 51 30.54 3.00 -44.40
C THR A 51 30.64 2.17 -43.11
N LEU A 52 31.85 1.76 -42.73
CA LEU A 52 32.11 1.04 -41.49
C LEU A 52 31.81 1.89 -40.25
N GLN A 53 32.15 3.18 -40.26
CA GLN A 53 31.81 4.11 -39.18
C GLN A 53 30.29 4.24 -39.00
N LEU A 54 29.55 4.35 -40.10
CA LEU A 54 28.09 4.47 -40.07
C LEU A 54 27.45 3.18 -39.52
N HIS A 55 27.90 2.01 -39.97
CA HIS A 55 27.42 0.74 -39.43
C HIS A 55 27.77 0.58 -37.94
N THR A 56 28.99 0.94 -37.53
CA THR A 56 29.41 0.92 -36.12
C THR A 56 28.50 1.82 -35.27
N ALA A 57 28.24 3.06 -35.72
CA ALA A 57 27.35 3.98 -35.01
C ALA A 57 25.92 3.42 -34.89
N HIS A 58 25.40 2.80 -35.95
CA HIS A 58 24.07 2.18 -35.93
C HIS A 58 24.02 1.00 -34.96
N ILE A 59 25.04 0.12 -34.96
CA ILE A 59 25.13 -1.01 -34.03
C ILE A 59 25.14 -0.51 -32.58
N LEU A 60 25.94 0.51 -32.27
CA LEU A 60 26.00 1.08 -30.91
C LEU A 60 24.66 1.68 -30.48
N SER A 61 23.95 2.37 -31.38
CA SER A 61 22.63 2.93 -31.08
C SER A 61 21.58 1.84 -30.81
N VAL A 62 21.58 0.78 -31.62
CA VAL A 62 20.68 -0.37 -31.43
C VAL A 62 21.02 -1.10 -30.13
N HIS A 63 22.31 -1.25 -29.82
CA HIS A 63 22.78 -1.87 -28.58
C HIS A 63 22.32 -1.10 -27.34
N ALA A 64 22.49 0.23 -27.32
CA ALA A 64 22.01 1.07 -26.21
C ALA A 64 20.48 0.93 -26.02
N THR A 65 19.73 0.83 -27.12
CA THR A 65 18.27 0.60 -27.07
C THR A 65 17.93 -0.78 -26.52
N LEU A 66 18.70 -1.80 -26.89
CA LEU A 66 18.53 -3.17 -26.39
C LEU A 66 18.78 -3.25 -24.88
N GLU A 67 19.84 -2.60 -24.38
CA GLU A 67 20.14 -2.53 -22.94
C GLU A 67 19.03 -1.82 -22.16
N ALA A 68 18.56 -0.68 -22.65
CA ALA A 68 17.47 0.06 -22.04
C ALA A 68 16.18 -0.79 -21.95
N LYS A 69 15.83 -1.51 -23.02
CA LYS A 69 14.68 -2.42 -23.02
C LYS A 69 14.88 -3.62 -22.10
N SER A 70 16.09 -4.17 -22.03
CA SER A 70 16.41 -5.29 -21.15
C SER A 70 16.25 -4.92 -19.68
N ARG A 71 16.71 -3.71 -19.30
CA ARG A 71 16.49 -3.15 -17.96
C ARG A 71 15.00 -2.95 -17.67
N ALA A 72 14.26 -2.32 -18.58
CA ALA A 72 12.82 -2.14 -18.41
C ALA A 72 12.06 -3.47 -18.22
N ILE A 73 12.46 -4.53 -18.94
CA ILE A 73 11.90 -5.88 -18.75
C ILE A 73 12.18 -6.41 -17.34
N GLN A 74 13.40 -6.19 -16.82
CA GLN A 74 13.76 -6.60 -15.47
C GLN A 74 12.93 -5.85 -14.42
N ASP A 75 12.78 -4.54 -14.56
CA ASP A 75 11.98 -3.71 -13.65
C ASP A 75 10.51 -4.17 -13.62
N VAL A 76 9.93 -4.48 -14.78
CA VAL A 76 8.55 -5.00 -14.88
C VAL A 76 8.43 -6.38 -14.23
N LYS A 77 9.42 -7.26 -14.39
CA LYS A 77 9.44 -8.58 -13.72
C LYS A 77 9.48 -8.44 -12.20
N GLU A 78 10.28 -7.52 -11.68
CA GLU A 78 10.35 -7.27 -10.23
C GLU A 78 9.03 -6.70 -9.68
N GLN A 79 8.43 -5.73 -10.38
CA GLN A 79 7.11 -5.20 -10.02
C GLN A 79 6.04 -6.29 -10.01
N LYS A 80 6.04 -7.17 -11.02
CA LYS A 80 5.13 -8.32 -11.07
C LYS A 80 5.32 -9.23 -9.85
N ASN A 81 6.55 -9.62 -9.53
CA ASN A 81 6.84 -10.48 -8.37
C ASN A 81 6.38 -9.86 -7.05
N LYS A 82 6.53 -8.54 -6.89
CA LYS A 82 6.03 -7.80 -5.72
C LYS A 82 4.50 -7.85 -5.63
N LEU A 83 3.80 -7.64 -6.74
CA LEU A 83 2.34 -7.73 -6.78
C LEU A 83 1.85 -9.16 -6.51
N ASP A 84 2.52 -10.17 -7.05
CA ASP A 84 2.19 -11.57 -6.80
C ASP A 84 2.36 -11.95 -5.32
N SER A 85 3.40 -11.40 -4.67
CA SER A 85 3.64 -11.59 -3.23
C SER A 85 2.55 -10.93 -2.38
N GLU A 86 2.16 -9.69 -2.71
CA GLU A 86 1.06 -9.00 -2.02
C GLU A 86 -0.28 -9.70 -2.25
N ARG A 87 -0.54 -10.20 -3.46
CA ARG A 87 -1.73 -11.01 -3.76
C ARG A 87 -1.78 -12.25 -2.87
N ALA A 88 -0.66 -12.98 -2.73
CA ALA A 88 -0.58 -14.14 -1.87
C ALA A 88 -0.83 -13.78 -0.39
N ARG A 89 -0.24 -12.67 0.09
CA ARG A 89 -0.45 -12.16 1.46
C ARG A 89 -1.91 -11.82 1.72
N LEU A 90 -2.56 -11.10 0.81
CA LEU A 90 -3.97 -10.70 0.95
C LEU A 90 -4.91 -11.92 0.91
N LEU A 91 -4.64 -12.91 0.06
CA LEU A 91 -5.41 -14.15 0.04
C LEU A 91 -5.31 -14.90 1.37
N LYS A 92 -4.13 -14.93 1.99
CA LYS A 92 -3.95 -15.51 3.32
C LYS A 92 -4.76 -14.76 4.39
N CYS A 93 -4.67 -13.42 4.42
CA CYS A 93 -5.48 -12.62 5.33
C CYS A 93 -6.99 -12.84 5.16
N LEU A 94 -7.46 -12.98 3.91
CA LEU A 94 -8.87 -13.25 3.64
C LEU A 94 -9.30 -14.64 4.15
N GLN A 95 -8.43 -15.65 4.02
CA GLN A 95 -8.69 -16.98 4.57
C GLN A 95 -8.79 -16.93 6.10
N GLU A 96 -7.91 -16.19 6.77
CA GLU A 96 -7.95 -16.01 8.23
C GLU A 96 -9.25 -15.32 8.68
N ILE A 97 -9.65 -14.22 8.02
CA ILE A 97 -10.91 -13.53 8.32
C ILE A 97 -12.13 -14.44 8.14
N ASN A 98 -12.15 -15.25 7.08
CA ASN A 98 -13.26 -16.19 6.86
C ASN A 98 -13.30 -17.26 7.97
N ALA A 99 -12.16 -17.79 8.38
CA ALA A 99 -12.10 -18.76 9.47
C ALA A 99 -12.57 -18.16 10.81
N ASP A 100 -12.18 -16.91 11.11
CA ASP A 100 -12.62 -16.20 12.30
C ASP A 100 -14.12 -15.91 12.28
N ARG A 101 -14.67 -15.55 11.11
CA ARG A 101 -16.12 -15.39 10.93
C ARG A 101 -16.85 -16.70 11.20
N ASP A 102 -16.41 -17.79 10.57
CA ASP A 102 -17.06 -19.09 10.75
C ASP A 102 -16.99 -19.57 12.22
N LYS A 103 -15.91 -19.23 12.94
CA LYS A 103 -15.78 -19.45 14.39
C LYS A 103 -16.77 -18.59 15.19
N ALA A 104 -16.93 -17.32 14.83
CA ALA A 104 -17.88 -16.42 15.48
C ALA A 104 -19.33 -16.89 15.25
N ASP A 105 -19.68 -17.31 14.04
CA ASP A 105 -21.00 -17.85 13.69
C ASP A 105 -21.32 -19.11 14.53
N LEU A 106 -20.33 -20.00 14.70
CA LEU A 106 -20.50 -21.19 15.55
C LEU A 106 -20.70 -20.83 17.02
N ALA A 107 -19.93 -19.86 17.53
CA ALA A 107 -20.07 -19.37 18.90
C ALA A 107 -21.43 -18.70 19.12
N GLU A 108 -21.88 -17.86 18.19
CA GLU A 108 -23.21 -17.24 18.23
C GLU A 108 -24.31 -18.30 18.25
N GLY A 109 -24.26 -19.28 17.35
CA GLY A 109 -25.23 -20.37 17.31
C GLY A 109 -25.29 -21.16 18.63
N THR A 110 -24.14 -21.37 19.27
CA THR A 110 -24.06 -22.03 20.58
C THR A 110 -24.73 -21.18 21.66
N MET A 111 -24.38 -19.90 21.75
CA MET A 111 -24.94 -18.97 22.74
C MET A 111 -26.45 -18.77 22.56
N LEU A 112 -26.95 -18.71 21.31
CA LEU A 112 -28.37 -18.61 21.03
C LEU A 112 -29.14 -19.84 21.53
N ARG A 113 -28.59 -21.03 21.33
CA ARG A 113 -29.17 -22.27 21.84
C ARG A 113 -29.21 -22.28 23.37
N GLU A 114 -28.10 -21.93 24.02
CA GLU A 114 -28.03 -21.84 25.48
C GLU A 114 -29.01 -20.80 26.04
N CYS A 115 -29.18 -19.66 25.38
CA CYS A 115 -30.17 -18.66 25.76
C CYS A 115 -31.59 -19.22 25.69
N GLU A 116 -31.92 -19.98 24.64
CA GLU A 116 -33.23 -20.59 24.48
C GLU A 116 -33.49 -21.70 25.52
N ASP A 117 -32.48 -22.52 25.80
CA ASP A 117 -32.54 -23.55 26.84
C ASP A 117 -32.76 -22.91 28.23
N LEU A 118 -32.05 -21.82 28.53
CA LEU A 118 -32.21 -21.07 29.79
C LEU A 118 -33.58 -20.41 29.89
N ARG A 119 -34.08 -19.80 28.81
CA ARG A 119 -35.44 -19.23 28.78
C ARG A 119 -36.49 -20.30 29.04
N THR A 120 -36.38 -21.43 28.35
CA THR A 120 -37.27 -22.58 28.55
C THR A 120 -37.23 -23.05 30.00
N LYS A 121 -36.03 -23.16 30.59
CA LYS A 121 -35.86 -23.56 31.99
C LYS A 121 -36.46 -22.54 32.98
N ILE A 122 -36.31 -21.24 32.71
CA ILE A 122 -36.94 -20.18 33.52
C ILE A 122 -38.45 -20.32 33.47
N THR A 123 -39.03 -20.48 32.28
CA THR A 123 -40.49 -20.68 32.12
C THR A 123 -40.96 -21.91 32.92
N GLN A 124 -40.30 -23.06 32.74
CA GLN A 124 -40.63 -24.30 33.45
C GLN A 124 -40.60 -24.14 34.97
N LEU A 125 -39.55 -23.52 35.52
CA LEU A 125 -39.44 -23.31 36.97
C LEU A 125 -40.48 -22.29 37.47
N SER A 126 -40.71 -21.22 36.72
CA SER A 126 -41.61 -20.14 37.09
C SER A 126 -43.09 -20.57 37.13
N GLU A 127 -43.50 -21.41 36.19
CA GLU A 127 -44.87 -21.91 36.05
C GLU A 127 -45.12 -23.19 36.86
N GLY A 128 -44.07 -23.95 37.17
CA GLY A 128 -44.13 -25.20 37.93
C GLY A 128 -43.97 -24.99 39.42
N GLU A 129 -42.84 -25.46 39.94
CA GLU A 129 -42.58 -25.55 41.40
C GLU A 129 -42.60 -24.19 42.10
N TYR A 130 -42.12 -23.13 41.45
CA TYR A 130 -42.11 -21.80 42.05
C TYR A 130 -43.54 -21.26 42.25
N ALA A 131 -44.42 -21.42 41.26
CA ALA A 131 -45.80 -20.93 41.36
C ALA A 131 -46.56 -21.60 42.50
N ILE A 132 -46.40 -22.93 42.65
CA ILE A 132 -47.00 -23.70 43.75
C ILE A 132 -46.47 -23.20 45.09
N ALA A 133 -45.14 -23.13 45.24
CA ALA A 133 -44.52 -22.67 46.47
C ALA A 133 -44.92 -21.23 46.84
N LYS A 134 -45.00 -20.33 45.84
CA LYS A 134 -45.44 -18.95 46.07
C LYS A 134 -46.88 -18.89 46.55
N ALA A 135 -47.79 -19.65 45.95
CA ALA A 135 -49.19 -19.70 46.36
C ALA A 135 -49.34 -20.20 47.81
N ASP A 136 -48.58 -21.24 48.19
CA ASP A 136 -48.59 -21.76 49.56
C ASP A 136 -48.06 -20.73 50.58
N VAL A 137 -46.98 -20.02 50.27
CA VAL A 137 -46.42 -18.97 51.13
C VAL A 137 -47.37 -17.78 51.24
N ASP A 138 -47.98 -17.34 50.14
CA ASP A 138 -48.92 -16.23 50.15
C ASP A 138 -50.19 -16.57 50.94
N ARG A 139 -50.65 -17.83 50.88
CA ARG A 139 -51.75 -18.31 51.74
C ARG A 139 -51.37 -18.25 53.23
N LEU A 140 -50.21 -18.77 53.62
CA LEU A 140 -49.74 -18.71 55.01
C LEU A 140 -49.55 -17.27 55.50
N ARG A 141 -49.11 -16.36 54.63
CA ARG A 141 -48.99 -14.93 54.95
C ARG A 141 -50.36 -14.29 55.16
N ALA A 142 -51.34 -14.63 54.34
CA ALA A 142 -52.71 -14.15 54.51
C ALA A 142 -53.27 -14.60 55.89
N ASP A 143 -53.05 -15.85 56.28
CA ASP A 143 -53.47 -16.38 57.60
C ASP A 143 -52.80 -15.63 58.78
N LEU A 144 -51.59 -15.12 58.58
CA LEU A 144 -50.83 -14.32 59.55
C LEU A 144 -51.09 -12.80 59.45
N GLY A 145 -51.97 -12.35 58.55
CA GLY A 145 -52.25 -10.94 58.30
C GLY A 145 -51.11 -10.16 57.63
N GLN A 146 -50.19 -10.84 56.95
CA GLN A 146 -49.08 -10.24 56.20
C GLN A 146 -49.43 -10.07 54.72
N PRO A 147 -48.88 -9.04 54.03
CA PRO A 147 -49.08 -8.86 52.60
C PRO A 147 -48.38 -9.95 51.77
N PRO A 148 -48.88 -10.25 50.55
CA PRO A 148 -48.29 -11.25 49.67
C PRO A 148 -46.88 -10.85 49.22
N LEU A 149 -46.08 -11.84 48.84
CA LEU A 149 -44.74 -11.63 48.31
C LEU A 149 -44.77 -10.90 46.95
N PRO A 150 -43.76 -10.05 46.66
CA PRO A 150 -43.57 -9.45 45.35
C PRO A 150 -43.43 -10.51 44.25
N SER A 151 -43.73 -10.13 43.01
CA SER A 151 -43.69 -11.05 41.88
C SER A 151 -42.25 -11.43 41.51
N LEU A 152 -42.08 -12.63 40.95
CA LEU A 152 -40.79 -13.06 40.39
C LEU A 152 -40.29 -12.06 39.35
N GLN A 153 -41.20 -11.55 38.52
CA GLN A 153 -40.92 -10.57 37.48
C GLN A 153 -40.32 -9.28 38.04
N GLN A 154 -40.89 -8.75 39.14
CA GLN A 154 -40.35 -7.56 39.81
C GLN A 154 -38.92 -7.81 40.30
N THR A 155 -38.67 -8.99 40.88
CA THR A 155 -37.33 -9.37 41.37
C THR A 155 -36.32 -9.49 40.22
N LEU A 156 -36.73 -10.04 39.07
CA LEU A 156 -35.87 -10.16 37.88
C LEU A 156 -35.55 -8.79 37.25
N GLU A 157 -36.51 -7.88 37.22
CA GLU A 157 -36.33 -6.51 36.72
C GLU A 157 -35.35 -5.72 37.60
N GLU A 158 -35.47 -5.83 38.92
CA GLU A 158 -34.53 -5.23 39.87
C GLU A 158 -33.10 -5.78 39.69
N ARG A 159 -32.95 -7.10 39.49
CA ARG A 159 -31.64 -7.71 39.20
C ARG A 159 -31.06 -7.25 37.86
N THR A 160 -31.90 -7.13 36.84
CA THR A 160 -31.48 -6.62 35.52
C THR A 160 -31.01 -5.16 35.62
N ALA A 161 -31.73 -4.33 36.37
CA ALA A 161 -31.36 -2.94 36.61
C ALA A 161 -30.04 -2.81 37.39
N GLN A 162 -29.80 -3.70 38.37
CA GLN A 162 -28.53 -3.79 39.08
C GLN A 162 -27.39 -4.14 38.13
N PHE A 163 -27.53 -5.19 37.31
CA PHE A 163 -26.51 -5.60 36.35
C PHE A 163 -26.15 -4.50 35.35
N LEU A 164 -27.15 -3.80 34.79
CA LEU A 164 -26.91 -2.68 33.88
C LEU A 164 -26.22 -1.50 34.56
N THR A 165 -26.48 -1.30 35.85
CA THR A 165 -25.85 -0.24 36.65
C THR A 165 -24.40 -0.61 36.97
N GLU A 166 -24.14 -1.85 37.35
CA GLU A 166 -22.81 -2.39 37.59
C GLU A 166 -21.95 -2.34 36.32
N ARG A 167 -22.51 -2.73 35.17
CA ARG A 167 -21.82 -2.64 33.87
C ARG A 167 -21.47 -1.19 33.48
N ARG A 168 -22.31 -0.21 33.87
CA ARG A 168 -22.01 1.22 33.64
C ARG A 168 -20.91 1.75 34.56
N LEU A 169 -20.86 1.27 35.80
CA LEU A 169 -19.86 1.67 36.81
C LEU A 169 -18.49 1.02 36.57
N ASN A 170 -18.46 -0.25 36.15
CA ASN A 170 -17.24 -1.00 35.87
C ASN A 170 -16.65 -0.73 34.48
N GLY A 171 -17.26 0.14 33.68
CA GLY A 171 -16.69 0.67 32.45
C GLY A 171 -16.19 -0.40 31.47
N ASN A 172 -17.09 -1.16 30.84
CA ASN A 172 -16.85 -2.02 29.66
C ASN A 172 -15.41 -2.60 29.51
N GLU A 173 -14.85 -3.20 30.56
CA GLU A 173 -13.80 -4.19 30.41
C GLU A 173 -14.47 -5.41 29.76
N PRO A 174 -14.13 -5.73 28.50
CA PRO A 174 -14.65 -6.94 27.92
C PRO A 174 -13.85 -8.08 28.54
N ASP A 175 -14.46 -8.80 29.48
CA ASP A 175 -14.04 -10.14 29.90
C ASP A 175 -14.12 -11.09 28.70
N TYR A 176 -13.18 -10.96 27.78
CA TYR A 176 -12.81 -12.01 26.82
C TYR A 176 -11.83 -12.95 27.51
N ALA A 177 -12.32 -13.67 28.53
CA ALA A 177 -11.65 -14.86 29.03
C ALA A 177 -11.87 -16.00 28.03
N GLY A 178 -11.01 -16.09 27.01
CA GLY A 178 -11.00 -17.26 26.12
C GLY A 178 -10.37 -17.06 24.76
N GLY A 179 -9.08 -16.72 24.68
CA GLY A 179 -8.37 -16.84 23.41
C GLY A 179 -7.06 -16.07 23.34
N SER A 180 -5.98 -16.70 23.80
CA SER A 180 -4.60 -16.28 23.55
C SER A 180 -4.33 -16.12 22.05
N THR A 181 -3.98 -14.91 21.61
CA THR A 181 -3.08 -14.70 20.47
C THR A 181 -2.15 -13.52 20.75
N PRO A 182 -0.82 -13.70 20.74
CA PRO A 182 0.12 -12.60 20.85
C PRO A 182 0.16 -11.85 19.52
N GLY A 183 -0.40 -10.64 19.48
CA GLY A 183 -0.26 -9.75 18.33
C GLY A 183 1.18 -9.21 18.25
N PRO A 184 1.87 -9.29 17.11
CA PRO A 184 3.23 -8.80 16.98
C PRO A 184 3.23 -7.27 16.84
N SER A 185 3.51 -6.55 17.94
CA SER A 185 3.84 -5.13 17.86
C SER A 185 5.27 -4.97 17.33
N SER A 186 5.40 -4.97 16.01
CA SER A 186 6.64 -4.55 15.36
C SER A 186 6.59 -3.06 15.05
N SER A 187 7.70 -2.40 15.38
CA SER A 187 8.18 -1.11 14.89
C SER A 187 7.87 0.15 15.71
N LYS A 188 8.83 0.51 16.58
CA LYS A 188 9.62 1.72 16.28
C LYS A 188 11.06 1.61 16.78
N ARG A 189 11.97 1.68 15.81
CA ARG A 189 13.42 1.83 15.91
C ARG A 189 13.80 2.96 16.89
N THR A 190 14.60 2.64 17.91
CA THR A 190 15.52 3.55 18.57
C THR A 190 16.84 3.50 17.80
N LEU A 191 17.10 4.53 16.99
CA LEU A 191 18.42 4.81 16.45
C LEU A 191 18.81 6.20 16.93
N ASP A 192 19.98 6.25 17.55
CA ASP A 192 20.78 7.43 17.90
C ASP A 192 20.76 8.53 16.83
N GLY A 193 20.70 9.78 17.28
CA GLY A 193 20.77 10.95 16.42
C GLY A 193 20.41 12.24 17.13
N ALA A 194 21.34 12.76 17.92
CA ALA A 194 21.28 14.10 18.50
C ALA A 194 21.26 15.19 17.41
N THR A 195 20.31 16.12 17.48
CA THR A 195 20.49 17.57 17.23
C THR A 195 19.22 18.34 17.63
N PRO A 196 19.35 19.56 18.20
CA PRO A 196 18.25 20.28 18.82
C PRO A 196 17.59 21.30 17.87
N ASP A 197 16.53 21.91 18.40
CA ASP A 197 15.85 23.16 17.99
C ASP A 197 14.58 23.10 17.13
N GLY A 198 13.57 23.87 17.58
CA GLY A 198 12.52 24.41 16.70
C GLY A 198 11.09 23.86 16.87
N ALA A 199 10.24 24.65 17.52
CA ALA A 199 8.82 24.45 17.74
C ALA A 199 7.95 24.28 16.46
N VAL A 200 6.76 23.67 16.60
CA VAL A 200 5.42 24.25 16.33
C VAL A 200 4.32 23.17 16.39
N VAL A 201 3.36 23.38 17.29
CA VAL A 201 2.10 22.66 17.49
C VAL A 201 1.07 23.06 16.43
N LYS A 202 0.52 22.14 15.60
CA LYS A 202 -0.84 22.26 14.99
C LYS A 202 -1.50 20.88 14.65
N ARG A 203 -2.51 20.57 15.48
CA ARG A 203 -3.68 19.65 15.46
C ARG A 203 -4.01 18.75 14.23
N PRO A 204 -4.62 17.57 14.45
CA PRO A 204 -4.92 16.56 13.42
C PRO A 204 -6.16 16.93 12.57
N ARG A 205 -6.04 16.78 11.25
CA ARG A 205 -7.14 16.98 10.29
C ARG A 205 -8.03 15.73 10.21
N GLY A 206 -9.04 15.67 11.07
CA GLY A 206 -10.19 14.79 10.92
C GLY A 206 -11.35 15.48 10.18
N ARG A 207 -11.99 14.71 9.28
CA ARG A 207 -13.27 14.93 8.57
C ARG A 207 -13.18 15.35 7.08
N PRO A 208 -13.60 14.46 6.15
CA PRO A 208 -13.79 14.80 4.74
C PRO A 208 -14.90 15.86 4.58
N LYS A 209 -14.65 16.88 3.77
CA LYS A 209 -15.67 17.88 3.41
C LYS A 209 -16.70 17.23 2.48
N GLY A 210 -17.96 17.40 2.86
CA GLY A 210 -19.10 16.72 2.30
C GLY A 210 -19.40 16.98 0.82
N SER A 211 -20.14 16.00 0.32
CA SER A 211 -20.99 15.97 -0.88
C SER A 211 -21.63 17.32 -1.23
N LYS A 212 -21.50 17.71 -2.50
CA LYS A 212 -22.45 18.60 -3.18
C LYS A 212 -22.75 18.03 -4.57
N ASN A 213 -23.89 17.36 -4.69
CA ASN A 213 -24.55 17.15 -5.99
C ASN A 213 -24.88 18.52 -6.60
N LYS A 214 -24.43 18.77 -7.83
CA LYS A 214 -25.05 19.77 -8.71
C LYS A 214 -25.72 19.05 -9.87
N LYS A 215 -27.04 19.17 -9.90
CA LYS A 215 -27.91 18.81 -11.02
C LYS A 215 -27.49 19.61 -12.25
N HIS A 216 -27.33 18.95 -13.40
CA HIS A 216 -27.32 19.63 -14.69
C HIS A 216 -28.72 19.46 -15.30
N VAL A 217 -29.46 20.56 -15.41
CA VAL A 217 -30.69 20.71 -16.20
C VAL A 217 -30.49 21.97 -17.03
N SER A 218 -30.67 21.82 -18.35
CA SER A 218 -30.94 22.82 -19.41
C SER A 218 -30.17 22.39 -20.66
N THR A 219 -30.70 22.34 -21.87
CA THR A 219 -32.02 22.58 -22.47
C THR A 219 -31.96 21.91 -23.83
#